data_AF-A0A1E9PCN7-F1
#
_entry.id   AF-A0A1E9PCN7-F1
#
_cell.length_a   1.000
_cell.length_b   1.000
_cell.length_c   1.000
_cell.angle_alpha   90.00
_cell.angle_beta   90.00
_cell.angle_gamma   90.00
#
_symmetry.space_group_name_H-M   'P 1'
#
loop_
_entity.id
_entity.type
_entity.pdbx_description
1 polymer ?
#
loop_
_entity_poly.entity_id
_entity_poly.type
_entity_poly.pdbx_seq_one_letter_code
_entity_poly.pdbx_strand_id
1 'polypeptide(L)'
;MTDWKGLDPKAFNRYRSWKNSSNPGICGSYCCSVLVHYHTLKDTGVDLDKDTLVAGFKEIVDDKRPYRGSFIWDIALALSMFCENMPYQVKAGLLTEINLPDLIDQGYGPFIVGLQKPLKSSYGNHWIVVYAYKYNPAGQLIYLAYDNQGRSQVEVPASQSLTYCYLTAKEEVPADVYISDAEKINQLQRKQGIDFIPSRSYQAHEAVKEAQEKRRFLGKDFNEWKDLII
;
A
#
# COMPACT_ATOMS: atom_id res chain seq x y z
N MET A 1 -24.56 20.65 -4.14
CA MET A 1 -23.69 19.59 -3.59
C MET A 1 -22.90 19.03 -4.76
N THR A 2 -21.59 18.86 -4.64
CA THR A 2 -20.78 18.30 -5.73
C THR A 2 -20.99 16.79 -5.81
N ASP A 3 -21.29 16.25 -7.00
CA ASP A 3 -21.53 14.82 -7.31
C ASP A 3 -20.31 13.89 -7.13
N TRP A 4 -19.36 14.23 -6.26
CA TRP A 4 -18.18 13.43 -6.01
C TRP A 4 -18.48 12.34 -4.98
N LYS A 5 -18.18 11.08 -5.34
CA LYS A 5 -18.18 9.95 -4.42
C LYS A 5 -16.76 9.67 -3.94
N GLY A 6 -16.57 9.59 -2.63
CA GLY A 6 -15.26 9.35 -2.00
C GLY A 6 -14.95 10.36 -0.90
N LEU A 7 -13.66 10.64 -0.71
CA LEU A 7 -13.16 11.50 0.36
C LEU A 7 -13.40 12.99 0.08
N ASP A 8 -13.61 13.79 1.14
CA ASP A 8 -13.79 15.24 1.03
C ASP A 8 -12.52 15.89 0.43
N PRO A 9 -12.63 16.64 -0.69
CA PRO A 9 -11.50 17.34 -1.30
C PRO A 9 -10.73 18.26 -0.35
N LYS A 10 -11.36 18.75 0.73
CA LYS A 10 -10.70 19.56 1.77
C LYS A 10 -9.58 18.81 2.47
N ALA A 11 -9.69 17.49 2.62
CA ALA A 11 -8.66 16.67 3.26
C ALA A 11 -7.32 16.72 2.51
N PHE A 12 -7.34 17.02 1.20
CA PHE A 12 -6.16 17.07 0.35
C PHE A 12 -5.58 18.48 0.17
N ASN A 13 -6.23 19.53 0.68
CA ASN A 13 -5.74 20.91 0.53
C ASN A 13 -4.39 21.15 1.22
N ARG A 14 -4.09 20.43 2.30
CA ARG A 14 -2.78 20.51 2.98
C ARG A 14 -1.62 20.10 2.07
N TYR A 15 -1.86 19.20 1.12
CA TYR A 15 -0.82 18.70 0.22
C TYR A 15 -0.49 19.67 -0.91
N ARG A 16 -1.17 20.82 -1.03
CA ARG A 16 -0.83 21.84 -2.05
C ARG A 16 0.61 22.34 -1.93
N SER A 17 1.20 22.30 -0.74
CA SER A 17 2.62 22.64 -0.50
C SER A 17 3.60 21.48 -0.74
N TRP A 18 3.11 20.26 -0.97
CA TRP A 18 3.92 19.06 -1.18
C TRP A 18 4.32 18.92 -2.65
N LYS A 19 4.97 19.95 -3.18
CA LYS A 19 5.29 20.05 -4.62
C LYS A 19 6.58 19.34 -4.98
N ASN A 20 6.49 18.46 -5.97
CA ASN A 20 7.63 17.85 -6.64
C ASN A 20 8.22 18.83 -7.66
N SER A 21 9.24 19.56 -7.24
CA SER A 21 9.99 20.49 -8.11
C SER A 21 11.35 19.94 -8.56
N SER A 22 11.65 18.67 -8.30
CA SER A 22 12.94 18.05 -8.65
C SER A 22 12.99 17.62 -10.12
N ASN A 23 14.21 17.56 -10.67
CA ASN A 23 14.49 16.97 -11.98
C ASN A 23 15.64 15.95 -11.86
N PRO A 24 15.42 14.65 -12.13
CA PRO A 24 14.15 14.03 -12.50
C PRO A 24 13.08 14.12 -11.40
N GLY A 25 11.82 14.13 -11.81
CA GLY A 25 10.68 14.19 -10.89
C GLY A 25 10.47 12.85 -10.17
N ILE A 26 10.34 12.89 -8.85
CA ILE A 26 10.11 11.73 -7.98
C ILE A 26 8.63 11.56 -7.61
N CYS A 27 7.75 11.56 -8.62
CA CYS A 27 6.30 11.60 -8.42
C CYS A 27 5.78 10.39 -7.63
N GLY A 28 6.39 9.22 -7.79
CA GLY A 28 6.08 8.02 -7.02
C GLY A 28 6.32 8.22 -5.53
N SER A 29 7.50 8.73 -5.16
CA SER A 29 7.84 9.03 -3.77
C SER A 29 6.89 10.01 -3.11
N TYR A 30 6.53 11.11 -3.78
CA TYR A 30 5.53 12.05 -3.25
C TYR A 30 4.16 11.39 -3.03
N CYS A 31 3.72 10.53 -3.94
CA CYS A 31 2.44 9.83 -3.79
C CYS A 31 2.47 8.85 -2.61
N CYS A 32 3.58 8.11 -2.43
CA CYS A 32 3.77 7.25 -1.25
C CYS A 32 3.74 8.06 0.05
N SER A 33 4.48 9.18 0.11
CA SER A 33 4.51 10.05 1.28
C SER A 33 3.13 10.58 1.63
N VAL A 34 2.36 11.06 0.65
CA VAL A 34 0.98 11.55 0.86
C VAL A 34 0.05 10.44 1.33
N LEU A 35 0.16 9.23 0.76
CA LEU A 35 -0.68 8.10 1.16
C LEU A 35 -0.44 7.72 2.63
N VAL A 36 0.81 7.51 3.03
CA VAL A 36 1.18 7.17 4.42
C VAL A 36 0.82 8.29 5.38
N HIS A 37 1.13 9.54 5.01
CA HIS A 37 0.80 10.70 5.83
C HIS A 37 -0.72 10.80 6.04
N TYR A 38 -1.52 10.65 4.99
CA TYR A 38 -2.97 10.72 5.07
C TYR A 38 -3.53 9.70 6.08
N HIS A 39 -3.14 8.44 5.98
CA HIS A 39 -3.62 7.39 6.88
C HIS A 39 -3.15 7.63 8.32
N THR A 40 -1.86 7.90 8.51
CA THR A 40 -1.30 8.15 9.86
C THR A 40 -1.99 9.32 10.54
N LEU A 41 -2.15 10.44 9.84
CA LEU A 41 -2.82 11.60 10.40
C LEU A 41 -4.30 11.32 10.71
N LYS A 42 -5.01 10.64 9.81
CA LYS A 42 -6.42 10.30 10.00
C LYS A 42 -6.63 9.38 11.22
N ASP A 43 -5.77 8.37 11.37
CA ASP A 43 -5.99 7.30 12.33
C ASP A 43 -5.37 7.60 13.70
N THR A 44 -4.32 8.43 13.76
CA THR A 44 -3.57 8.72 15.01
C THR A 44 -3.53 10.20 15.37
N GLY A 45 -3.87 11.10 14.45
CA GLY A 45 -3.67 12.55 14.63
C GLY A 45 -2.22 13.03 14.50
N VAL A 46 -1.26 12.13 14.28
CA VAL A 46 0.16 12.48 14.12
C VAL A 46 0.42 13.06 12.73
N ASP A 47 0.93 14.30 12.69
CA ASP A 47 1.37 14.98 11.46
C ASP A 47 2.84 14.63 11.20
N LEU A 48 3.07 13.70 10.25
CA LEU A 48 4.41 13.22 9.91
C LEU A 48 5.16 14.27 9.08
N ASP A 49 6.45 14.46 9.37
CA ASP A 49 7.27 15.41 8.63
C ASP A 49 7.38 15.04 7.14
N LYS A 50 7.04 16.01 6.28
CA LYS A 50 7.03 15.87 4.83
C LYS A 50 8.40 15.46 4.30
N ASP A 51 9.44 16.21 4.67
CA ASP A 51 10.75 16.10 4.03
C ASP A 51 11.41 14.77 4.41
N THR A 52 11.22 14.32 5.65
CA THR A 52 11.59 12.99 6.13
C THR A 52 10.90 11.88 5.35
N LEU A 53 9.57 11.96 5.17
CA LEU A 53 8.82 10.96 4.41
C LEU A 53 9.28 10.89 2.95
N VAL A 54 9.38 12.05 2.28
CA VAL A 54 9.81 12.12 0.88
C VAL A 54 11.23 11.59 0.71
N ALA A 55 12.16 11.91 1.63
CA ALA A 55 13.51 11.40 1.59
C ALA A 55 13.55 9.86 1.73
N GLY A 56 12.80 9.30 2.70
CA GLY A 56 12.73 7.86 2.90
C GLY A 56 12.17 7.11 1.69
N PHE A 57 11.08 7.62 1.08
CA PHE A 57 10.53 7.00 -0.12
C PHE A 57 11.42 7.17 -1.35
N LYS A 58 12.07 8.32 -1.51
CA LYS A 58 12.99 8.58 -2.62
C LYS A 58 14.11 7.52 -2.68
N GLU A 59 14.67 7.17 -1.53
CA GLU A 59 15.73 6.15 -1.46
C GLU A 59 15.26 4.79 -2.00
N ILE A 60 14.03 4.39 -1.69
CA ILE A 60 13.51 3.05 -2.01
C ILE A 60 12.89 3.00 -3.41
N VAL A 61 12.16 4.05 -3.81
CA VAL A 61 11.36 4.11 -5.05
C VAL A 61 12.22 4.56 -6.22
N ASP A 62 13.06 5.59 -6.05
CA ASP A 62 13.69 6.30 -7.17
C ASP A 62 15.22 6.09 -7.24
N ASP A 63 15.95 6.02 -6.12
CA ASP A 63 17.43 6.02 -6.13
C ASP A 63 18.06 4.63 -6.32
N LYS A 64 17.39 3.58 -5.85
CA LYS A 64 17.93 2.20 -5.86
C LYS A 64 17.54 1.40 -7.10
N ARG A 65 17.20 2.05 -8.22
CA ARG A 65 16.70 1.37 -9.43
C ARG A 65 17.62 1.52 -10.64
N PRO A 66 17.80 0.46 -11.44
CA PRO A 66 18.63 0.52 -12.66
C PRO A 66 17.89 1.15 -13.86
N TYR A 67 16.73 1.76 -13.65
CA TYR A 67 15.91 2.40 -14.68
C TYR A 67 15.34 3.73 -14.17
N ARG A 68 14.88 4.57 -15.10
CA ARG A 68 14.30 5.88 -14.79
C ARG A 68 12.80 5.76 -14.54
N GLY A 69 12.33 6.45 -13.50
CA GLY A 69 10.93 6.41 -13.07
C GLY A 69 10.64 5.20 -12.20
N SER A 70 9.37 5.04 -11.83
CA SER A 70 8.90 3.95 -10.97
C SER A 70 7.72 3.23 -11.60
N PHE A 71 7.66 1.93 -11.38
CA PHE A 71 6.53 1.08 -11.72
C PHE A 71 5.70 0.75 -10.49
N ILE A 72 4.52 0.17 -10.69
CA ILE A 72 3.59 -0.15 -9.59
C ILE A 72 4.20 -1.09 -8.54
N TRP A 73 5.07 -2.02 -8.94
CA TRP A 73 5.76 -2.91 -8.01
C TRP A 73 6.79 -2.16 -7.15
N ASP A 74 7.41 -1.08 -7.64
CA ASP A 74 8.29 -0.24 -6.83
C ASP A 74 7.52 0.50 -5.75
N ILE A 75 6.37 1.07 -6.13
CA ILE A 75 5.44 1.74 -5.21
C ILE A 75 4.94 0.75 -4.16
N ALA A 76 4.44 -0.41 -4.57
CA ALA A 76 3.90 -1.41 -3.66
C ALA A 76 4.97 -1.99 -2.72
N LEU A 77 6.18 -2.26 -3.23
CA LEU A 77 7.30 -2.74 -2.42
C LEU A 77 7.73 -1.68 -1.40
N ALA A 78 7.90 -0.43 -1.83
CA ALA A 78 8.31 0.65 -0.94
C ALA A 78 7.29 0.90 0.18
N LEU A 79 5.99 0.92 -0.15
CA LEU A 79 4.94 1.02 0.85
C LEU A 79 4.95 -0.19 1.80
N SER A 80 5.19 -1.40 1.29
CA SER A 80 5.18 -2.61 2.12
C SER A 80 6.34 -2.61 3.11
N MET A 81 7.54 -2.22 2.67
CA MET A 81 8.71 -2.05 3.54
C MET A 81 8.47 -0.95 4.58
N PHE A 82 7.90 0.18 4.17
CA PHE A 82 7.62 1.29 5.08
C PHE A 82 6.55 0.92 6.13
N CYS A 83 5.53 0.15 5.73
CA CYS A 83 4.41 -0.24 6.59
C CYS A 83 4.66 -1.55 7.37
N GLU A 84 5.86 -2.12 7.33
CA GLU A 84 6.18 -3.38 8.01
C GLU A 84 5.79 -3.34 9.50
N ASN A 85 6.11 -2.23 10.17
CA ASN A 85 5.80 -1.98 11.58
C ASN A 85 4.59 -1.06 11.81
N MET A 86 3.77 -0.84 10.78
CA MET A 86 2.53 -0.05 10.86
C MET A 86 1.30 -0.96 10.81
N PRO A 87 0.12 -0.51 11.27
CA PRO A 87 -1.11 -1.29 11.19
C PRO A 87 -1.70 -1.37 9.78
N TYR A 88 -0.90 -1.11 8.74
CA TYR A 88 -1.35 -1.06 7.35
C TYR A 88 -0.77 -2.19 6.51
N GLN A 89 -1.60 -2.78 5.66
CA GLN A 89 -1.17 -3.67 4.58
C GLN A 89 -1.37 -2.97 3.23
N VAL A 90 -0.50 -3.29 2.28
CA VAL A 90 -0.53 -2.72 0.93
C VAL A 90 -1.34 -3.62 0.02
N LYS A 91 -2.25 -3.02 -0.76
CA LYS A 91 -2.99 -3.68 -1.82
C LYS A 91 -2.69 -2.97 -3.14
N ALA A 92 -2.44 -3.74 -4.19
CA ALA A 92 -2.17 -3.21 -5.53
C ALA A 92 -2.94 -4.00 -6.58
N GLY A 93 -3.30 -3.33 -7.67
CA GLY A 93 -4.09 -3.93 -8.74
C GLY A 93 -3.98 -3.19 -10.06
N LEU A 94 -4.72 -3.71 -11.05
CA LEU A 94 -4.84 -3.20 -12.41
C LEU A 94 -6.30 -2.86 -12.72
N LEU A 95 -6.56 -2.23 -13.86
CA LEU A 95 -7.90 -1.90 -14.36
C LEU A 95 -8.64 -0.98 -13.39
N THR A 96 -8.13 0.24 -13.23
CA THR A 96 -8.70 1.22 -12.32
C THR A 96 -10.18 1.47 -12.58
N GLU A 97 -10.59 1.63 -13.85
CA GLU A 97 -11.97 1.92 -14.24
C GLU A 97 -13.01 0.90 -13.72
N ILE A 98 -12.58 -0.35 -13.55
CA ILE A 98 -13.44 -1.43 -13.07
C ILE A 98 -13.44 -1.44 -11.54
N ASN A 99 -12.26 -1.35 -10.93
CA ASN A 99 -12.10 -1.65 -9.51
C ASN A 99 -12.24 -0.44 -8.58
N LEU A 100 -11.76 0.75 -8.99
CA LEU A 100 -11.71 1.91 -8.10
C LEU A 100 -13.08 2.44 -7.68
N PRO A 101 -14.11 2.52 -8.56
CA PRO A 101 -15.44 2.96 -8.14
C PRO A 101 -16.01 2.11 -7.01
N ASP A 102 -15.93 0.78 -7.13
CA ASP A 102 -16.42 -0.16 -6.11
C ASP A 102 -15.62 -0.06 -4.81
N LEU A 103 -14.29 0.08 -4.90
CA LEU A 103 -13.44 0.24 -3.73
C LEU A 103 -13.70 1.57 -3.02
N ILE A 104 -13.90 2.66 -3.76
CA ILE A 104 -14.24 3.97 -3.20
C ILE A 104 -15.63 3.93 -2.55
N ASP A 105 -16.61 3.27 -3.17
CA ASP A 105 -17.96 3.10 -2.60
C ASP A 105 -17.94 2.26 -1.32
N GLN A 106 -16.98 1.33 -1.18
CA GLN A 106 -16.72 0.58 0.06
C GLN A 106 -15.96 1.39 1.13
N GLY A 107 -15.58 2.63 0.84
CA GLY A 107 -14.88 3.51 1.77
C GLY A 107 -13.36 3.33 1.82
N TYR A 108 -12.77 2.58 0.88
CA TYR A 108 -11.32 2.48 0.75
C TYR A 108 -10.74 3.75 0.12
N GLY A 109 -9.45 3.97 0.39
CA GLY A 109 -8.66 5.02 -0.21
C GLY A 109 -7.99 5.94 0.81
N PRO A 110 -7.16 6.88 0.33
CA PRO A 110 -6.94 7.20 -1.07
C PRO A 110 -6.06 6.18 -1.82
N PHE A 111 -5.95 6.34 -3.14
CA PHE A 111 -5.26 5.42 -4.05
C PHE A 111 -4.14 6.14 -4.80
N ILE A 112 -2.95 5.57 -4.81
CA ILE A 112 -1.92 5.96 -5.79
C ILE A 112 -2.32 5.35 -7.13
N VAL A 113 -2.45 6.16 -8.17
CA VAL A 113 -2.89 5.74 -9.50
C VAL A 113 -1.83 6.12 -10.54
N GLY A 114 -1.51 5.17 -11.41
CA GLY A 114 -0.55 5.34 -12.49
C GLY A 114 -1.22 5.78 -13.78
N LEU A 115 -0.94 7.01 -14.21
CA LEU A 115 -1.30 7.55 -15.52
C LEU A 115 -0.29 7.10 -16.57
N GLN A 116 -0.77 6.78 -17.76
CA GLN A 116 0.04 6.15 -18.81
C GLN A 116 -0.02 6.93 -20.13
N LYS A 117 1.14 7.29 -20.69
CA LYS A 117 1.22 7.92 -22.02
C LYS A 117 0.57 7.07 -23.13
N PRO A 118 0.73 5.73 -23.17
CA PRO A 118 0.02 4.89 -24.14
C PRO A 118 -1.51 5.00 -24.07
N LEU A 119 -2.06 5.31 -22.89
CA LEU A 119 -3.49 5.57 -22.67
C LEU A 119 -3.87 7.03 -22.92
N LYS A 120 -3.03 7.77 -23.67
CA LYS A 120 -3.21 9.19 -24.01
C LYS A 120 -3.36 10.09 -22.79
N SER A 121 -2.67 9.75 -21.70
CA SER A 121 -2.59 10.61 -20.52
C SER A 121 -2.04 12.00 -20.88
N SER A 122 -2.79 13.03 -20.50
CA SER A 122 -2.36 14.43 -20.63
C SER A 122 -1.13 14.78 -19.78
N TYR A 123 -0.80 13.92 -18.81
CA TYR A 123 0.34 14.04 -17.92
C TYR A 123 1.53 13.16 -18.37
N GLY A 124 1.40 12.43 -19.48
CA GLY A 124 2.34 11.37 -19.84
C GLY A 124 2.32 10.23 -18.81
N ASN A 125 3.49 9.67 -18.51
CA ASN A 125 3.64 8.71 -17.41
C ASN A 125 3.77 9.47 -16.10
N HIS A 126 2.80 9.32 -15.19
CA HIS A 126 2.75 10.10 -13.94
C HIS A 126 2.01 9.37 -12.83
N TRP A 127 2.38 9.64 -11.58
CA TRP A 127 1.68 9.13 -10.39
C TRP A 127 0.87 10.25 -9.74
N ILE A 128 -0.39 9.95 -9.42
CA ILE A 128 -1.32 10.84 -8.72
C ILE A 128 -1.97 10.11 -7.54
N VAL A 129 -2.57 10.85 -6.62
CA VAL A 129 -3.36 10.28 -5.51
C VAL A 129 -4.84 10.55 -5.76
N VAL A 130 -5.57 9.54 -6.20
CA VAL A 130 -7.02 9.58 -6.42
C VAL A 130 -7.74 9.36 -5.09
N TYR A 131 -8.77 10.15 -4.82
CA TYR A 131 -9.52 10.06 -3.57
C TYR A 131 -11.04 10.17 -3.73
N ALA A 132 -11.52 10.52 -4.92
CA ALA A 132 -12.94 10.51 -5.25
C ALA A 132 -13.15 10.28 -6.75
N TYR A 133 -14.37 9.96 -7.15
CA TYR A 133 -14.78 9.82 -8.54
C TYR A 133 -16.18 10.38 -8.79
N LYS A 134 -16.50 10.63 -10.07
CA LYS A 134 -17.85 10.92 -10.56
C LYS A 134 -17.99 10.37 -11.98
N TYR A 135 -19.23 10.24 -12.44
CA TYR A 135 -19.53 10.10 -13.86
C TYR A 135 -19.95 11.48 -14.40
N ASN A 136 -19.40 11.89 -15.54
CA ASN A 136 -19.87 13.10 -16.20
C ASN A 136 -21.19 12.84 -16.97
N PRO A 137 -21.87 13.87 -17.51
CA PRO A 137 -23.12 13.68 -18.25
C PRO A 137 -23.00 12.79 -19.50
N ALA A 138 -21.78 12.58 -20.02
CA ALA A 138 -21.51 11.67 -21.13
C ALA A 138 -21.23 10.22 -20.68
N GLY A 139 -21.39 9.92 -19.38
CA GLY A 139 -21.15 8.59 -18.81
C GLY A 139 -19.67 8.24 -18.63
N GLN A 140 -18.75 9.19 -18.78
CA GLN A 140 -17.32 8.93 -18.60
C GLN A 140 -16.94 9.02 -17.12
N LEU A 141 -16.16 8.05 -16.67
CA LEU A 141 -15.62 8.02 -15.31
C LEU A 141 -14.48 9.04 -15.18
N ILE A 142 -14.63 9.96 -14.22
CA ILE A 142 -13.66 10.99 -13.89
C ILE A 142 -13.20 10.79 -12.45
N TYR A 143 -11.89 10.76 -12.24
CA TYR A 143 -11.28 10.79 -10.92
C TYR A 143 -11.01 12.22 -10.47
N LEU A 144 -11.18 12.46 -9.17
CA LEU A 144 -10.65 13.63 -8.48
C LEU A 144 -9.40 13.22 -7.71
N ALA A 145 -8.32 13.94 -7.96
CA ALA A 145 -7.02 13.57 -7.45
C ALA A 145 -6.22 14.76 -6.91
N TYR A 146 -5.25 14.41 -6.09
CA TYR A 146 -4.09 15.23 -5.79
C TYR A 146 -2.98 14.91 -6.79
N ASP A 147 -2.47 15.95 -7.43
CA ASP A 147 -1.27 15.92 -8.26
C ASP A 147 -0.11 16.62 -7.53
N ASN A 148 1.02 15.92 -7.46
CA ASN A 148 2.24 16.37 -6.79
C ASN A 148 2.92 17.59 -7.43
N GLN A 149 2.33 18.20 -8.45
CA GLN A 149 2.63 19.60 -8.83
C GLN A 149 1.96 20.63 -7.91
N GLY A 150 1.34 20.19 -6.81
CA GLY A 150 0.69 21.04 -5.80
C GLY A 150 -0.77 21.35 -6.08
N ARG A 151 -1.42 20.56 -6.93
CA ARG A 151 -2.82 20.71 -7.28
C ARG A 151 -3.63 19.68 -6.51
N SER A 152 -4.37 20.11 -5.49
CA SER A 152 -5.14 19.19 -4.64
C SER A 152 -6.45 18.70 -5.23
N GLN A 153 -6.92 19.34 -6.30
CA GLN A 153 -8.18 19.02 -6.97
C GLN A 153 -7.95 19.07 -8.47
N VAL A 154 -7.52 17.95 -9.05
CA VAL A 154 -7.44 17.76 -10.51
C VAL A 154 -8.45 16.71 -10.95
N GLU A 155 -9.17 17.01 -12.01
CA GLU A 155 -10.05 16.06 -12.67
C GLU A 155 -9.25 15.28 -13.72
N VAL A 156 -9.28 13.96 -13.66
CA VAL A 156 -8.56 13.08 -14.57
C VAL A 156 -9.50 12.02 -15.12
N PRO A 157 -9.66 11.91 -16.45
CA PRO A 157 -10.40 10.79 -17.04
C PRO A 157 -9.78 9.46 -16.63
N ALA A 158 -10.59 8.54 -16.10
CA ALA A 158 -10.11 7.27 -15.58
C ALA A 158 -9.43 6.41 -16.66
N SER A 159 -9.84 6.57 -17.92
CA SER A 159 -9.24 5.93 -19.10
C SER A 159 -7.78 6.28 -19.37
N GLN A 160 -7.23 7.30 -18.70
CA GLN A 160 -5.80 7.63 -18.75
C GLN A 160 -4.94 6.79 -17.79
N SER A 161 -5.56 5.93 -16.98
CA SER A 161 -4.93 5.21 -15.89
C SER A 161 -5.07 3.69 -16.01
N LEU A 162 -4.17 2.95 -15.38
CA LEU A 162 -4.19 1.48 -15.42
C LEU A 162 -3.99 0.83 -14.06
N THR A 163 -2.98 1.27 -13.32
CA THR A 163 -2.54 0.63 -12.08
C THR A 163 -2.98 1.43 -10.87
N TYR A 164 -3.19 0.74 -9.75
CA TYR A 164 -3.48 1.39 -8.48
C TYR A 164 -2.84 0.68 -7.29
N CYS A 165 -2.61 1.42 -6.22
CA CYS A 165 -2.11 0.94 -4.94
C CYS A 165 -2.76 1.73 -3.79
N TYR A 166 -3.09 1.07 -2.68
CA TYR A 166 -3.70 1.69 -1.50
C TYR A 166 -3.35 0.93 -0.22
N LEU A 167 -3.64 1.56 0.92
CA LEU A 167 -3.47 0.95 2.24
C LEU A 167 -4.82 0.49 2.79
N THR A 168 -4.82 -0.67 3.45
CA THR A 168 -5.92 -1.11 4.31
C THR A 168 -5.38 -1.43 5.69
N ALA A 169 -6.25 -1.50 6.70
CA ALA A 169 -5.87 -2.07 7.99
C ALA A 169 -5.35 -3.51 7.79
N LYS A 170 -4.29 -3.89 8.49
CA LYS A 170 -3.89 -5.29 8.60
C LYS A 170 -5.05 -6.04 9.25
N GLU A 171 -5.48 -7.13 8.61
CA GLU A 171 -6.34 -8.08 9.28
C GLU A 171 -5.54 -8.67 10.44
N GLU A 172 -6.05 -8.55 11.67
CA GLU A 172 -5.53 -9.36 12.77
C GLU A 172 -5.83 -10.81 12.41
N VAL A 173 -4.80 -11.56 12.00
CA VAL A 173 -4.96 -13.00 11.81
C VAL A 173 -5.02 -13.60 13.22
N PRO A 174 -6.15 -14.16 13.65
CA PRO A 174 -6.23 -14.82 14.94
C PRO A 174 -5.22 -15.98 14.96
N ALA A 175 -4.44 -16.10 16.04
CA ALA A 175 -3.34 -17.08 16.14
C ALA A 175 -3.81 -18.53 15.91
N ASP A 176 -5.10 -18.80 16.13
CA ASP A 176 -5.83 -20.04 15.95
C ASP A 176 -6.12 -20.41 14.48
N VAL A 177 -6.12 -19.45 13.55
CA VAL A 177 -6.35 -19.72 12.12
C VAL A 177 -5.14 -20.42 11.48
N TYR A 178 -3.92 -20.07 11.90
CA TYR A 178 -2.68 -20.68 11.40
C TYR A 178 -2.59 -22.18 11.65
N ILE A 179 -3.19 -22.67 12.74
CA ILE A 179 -3.15 -24.09 13.10
C ILE A 179 -4.04 -24.91 12.15
N SER A 180 -5.25 -24.42 11.85
CA SER A 180 -6.23 -25.17 11.07
C SER A 180 -5.87 -25.31 9.59
N ASP A 181 -5.25 -24.29 8.99
CA ASP A 181 -4.90 -24.31 7.57
C ASP A 181 -3.61 -25.09 7.31
N ALA A 182 -2.62 -25.02 8.20
CA ALA A 182 -1.44 -25.87 8.13
C ALA A 182 -1.80 -27.35 8.27
N GLU A 183 -2.70 -27.70 9.19
CA GLU A 183 -3.18 -29.08 9.36
C GLU A 183 -4.01 -29.56 8.16
N LYS A 184 -4.88 -28.71 7.60
CA LYS A 184 -5.65 -29.03 6.38
C LYS A 184 -4.75 -29.22 5.16
N ILE A 185 -3.75 -28.36 4.97
CA ILE A 185 -2.79 -28.44 3.87
C ILE A 185 -1.96 -29.72 4.01
N ASN A 186 -1.50 -30.06 5.21
CA ASN A 186 -0.71 -31.27 5.48
C ASN A 186 -1.54 -32.55 5.30
N GLN A 187 -2.83 -32.54 5.68
CA GLN A 187 -3.76 -33.64 5.40
C GLN A 187 -4.05 -33.80 3.89
N LEU A 188 -4.21 -32.70 3.15
CA LEU A 188 -4.39 -32.72 1.70
C LEU A 188 -3.15 -33.22 0.96
N GLN A 189 -1.95 -32.80 1.38
CA GLN A 189 -0.66 -33.28 0.86
C GLN A 189 -0.51 -34.80 0.98
N ARG A 190 -0.78 -35.35 2.17
CA ARG A 190 -0.73 -36.82 2.41
C ARG A 190 -1.75 -37.59 1.59
N LYS A 191 -2.90 -36.97 1.28
CA LYS A 191 -4.00 -37.64 0.56
C LYS A 191 -3.85 -37.61 -0.95
N GLN A 192 -3.12 -36.64 -1.51
CA GLN A 192 -2.99 -36.46 -2.97
C GLN A 192 -1.59 -36.76 -3.53
N GLY A 193 -0.56 -36.94 -2.69
CA GLY A 193 0.79 -37.27 -3.17
C GLY A 193 1.42 -36.18 -4.04
N ILE A 194 1.02 -34.92 -3.83
CA ILE A 194 1.51 -33.75 -4.56
C ILE A 194 2.39 -32.93 -3.62
N ASP A 195 3.67 -32.78 -3.98
CA ASP A 195 4.62 -31.92 -3.28
C ASP A 195 4.44 -30.47 -3.74
N PHE A 196 3.80 -29.65 -2.90
CA PHE A 196 3.76 -28.20 -3.11
C PHE A 196 5.01 -27.55 -2.53
N ILE A 197 5.65 -26.67 -3.32
CA ILE A 197 6.75 -25.81 -2.84
C ILE A 197 6.14 -24.80 -1.86
N PRO A 198 6.56 -24.79 -0.57
CA PRO A 198 5.96 -23.90 0.42
C PRO A 198 6.24 -22.44 0.07
N SER A 199 5.24 -21.57 0.28
CA SER A 199 5.40 -20.13 0.10
C SER A 199 6.49 -19.59 1.03
N ARG A 200 7.16 -18.50 0.64
CA ARG A 200 8.16 -17.81 1.48
C ARG A 200 7.66 -17.47 2.88
N SER A 201 6.36 -17.21 3.04
CA SER A 201 5.74 -16.97 4.34
C SER A 201 5.72 -18.21 5.24
N TYR A 202 5.48 -19.40 4.68
CA TYR A 202 5.52 -20.66 5.42
C TYR A 202 6.95 -20.99 5.86
N GLN A 203 7.93 -20.78 4.97
CA GLN A 203 9.34 -20.99 5.28
C GLN A 203 9.86 -20.01 6.35
N ALA A 204 9.42 -18.74 6.31
CA ALA A 204 9.74 -17.76 7.35
C ALA A 204 9.14 -18.14 8.71
N HIS A 205 7.91 -18.67 8.73
CA HIS A 205 7.26 -19.12 9.95
C HIS A 205 7.96 -20.36 10.56
N GLU A 206 8.33 -21.35 9.75
CA GLU A 206 9.14 -22.51 10.18
C GLU A 206 10.50 -22.07 10.77
N ALA A 207 11.17 -21.12 10.12
CA ALA A 207 12.45 -20.60 10.60
C ALA A 207 12.31 -19.85 11.94
N VAL A 208 11.21 -19.12 12.14
CA VAL A 208 10.90 -18.45 13.43
C VAL A 208 10.58 -19.49 14.51
N LYS A 209 9.84 -20.55 14.17
CA LYS A 209 9.48 -21.64 15.09
C LYS A 209 10.72 -22.43 15.52
N GLU A 210 11.60 -22.80 14.59
CA GLU A 210 12.89 -23.41 14.89
C GLU A 210 13.81 -22.49 15.72
N ALA A 211 13.79 -21.18 15.44
CA ALA A 211 14.58 -20.20 16.20
C ALA A 211 14.03 -20.00 17.63
N GLN A 212 12.73 -20.15 17.84
CA GLN A 212 12.10 -20.11 19.15
C GLN A 212 12.36 -21.41 19.94
N GLU A 213 12.29 -22.58 19.30
CA GLU A 213 12.60 -23.88 19.94
C GLU A 213 14.09 -24.01 20.32
N LYS A 214 15.00 -23.36 19.59
CA LYS A 214 16.45 -23.41 19.86
C LYS A 214 16.93 -22.38 20.89
N ARG A 215 16.09 -21.47 21.39
CA ARG A 215 16.48 -20.47 22.40
C ARG A 215 16.48 -21.06 23.82
N ARG A 216 17.60 -21.68 24.17
CA ARG A 216 17.99 -21.91 25.57
C ARG A 216 18.64 -20.65 26.13
N PHE A 217 18.07 -20.07 27.20
CA PHE A 217 18.69 -18.97 27.93
C PHE A 217 19.28 -19.53 29.23
N LEU A 218 20.61 -19.41 29.40
CA LEU A 218 21.36 -20.00 30.53
C LEU A 218 21.11 -21.51 30.74
N GLY A 219 20.94 -22.27 29.64
CA GLY A 219 20.83 -23.73 29.68
C GLY A 219 19.49 -24.31 30.15
N LYS A 220 18.47 -23.47 30.36
CA LYS A 220 17.11 -23.87 30.76
C LYS A 220 16.05 -23.44 29.77
N ASP A 221 14.91 -24.12 29.78
CA ASP A 221 13.76 -23.82 28.93
C ASP A 221 12.97 -22.61 29.47
N PHE A 222 12.29 -21.87 28.58
CA PHE A 222 11.52 -20.68 28.95
C PHE A 222 10.36 -21.00 29.91
N ASN A 223 9.77 -22.20 29.82
CA ASN A 223 8.73 -22.63 30.76
C ASN A 223 9.26 -22.84 32.17
N GLU A 224 10.51 -23.28 32.33
CA GLU A 224 11.15 -23.46 33.65
C GLU A 224 11.43 -22.13 34.36
N TRP A 225 11.53 -21.02 33.61
CA TRP A 225 11.69 -19.68 34.17
C TRP A 225 10.37 -19.08 34.67
N LYS A 226 9.24 -19.49 34.10
CA LYS A 226 7.91 -18.96 34.42
C LYS A 226 7.43 -19.39 35.81
N ASP A 227 7.83 -20.58 36.26
CA ASP A 227 7.49 -21.15 37.56
C ASP A 227 8.35 -20.61 38.72
N LEU A 228 9.39 -19.83 38.44
CA LEU A 228 10.27 -19.20 39.44
C LEU A 228 9.86 -17.76 39.80
N ILE A 229 8.86 -17.19 39.10
CA ILE A 229 8.45 -15.79 39.24
C ILE A 229 6.99 -15.66 39.73
N ILE A 230 6.39 -16.75 40.23
CA ILE A 230 5.12 -16.74 40.97
C ILE A 230 5.33 -17.32 42.36
#